data_AF-A0A6N4SN63-F1
#
_entry.id   AF-A0A6N4SN63-F1
#
_cell.length_a   1.000
_cell.length_b   1.000
_cell.length_c   1.000
_cell.angle_alpha   90.00
_cell.angle_beta   90.00
_cell.angle_gamma   90.00
#
_symmetry.space_group_name_H-M   'P 1'
#
loop_
_entity.id
_entity.type
_entity.pdbx_description
1 polymer ?
#
loop_
_entity_poly.entity_id
_entity_poly.type
_entity_poly.pdbx_seq_one_letter_code
_entity_poly.pdbx_strand_id
1 'polypeptide(L)'
;MSWVSNNKLATTLRHLYCQCQKNPPERNVFCFLFVTYSMTDTMSTWPHIRTLTDGDWFELNGLNIWDHDWMNTAEKIQIKDPLYAQDYTFTVYEITNGPVAVAFAAGEFSNGVWGIYLKKN
;
A
#
# COMPACT_ATOMS: atom_id res chain seq x y z
N MET A 1 40.19 -5.47 0.69
CA MET A 1 40.44 -5.04 2.09
C MET A 1 39.61 -3.77 2.29
N SER A 2 38.39 -3.91 2.80
CA SER A 2 37.97 -3.73 4.20
C SER A 2 37.68 -2.27 4.58
N TRP A 3 36.38 -1.99 4.80
CA TRP A 3 35.74 -1.20 5.86
C TRP A 3 36.17 0.23 6.25
N VAL A 4 35.16 1.12 6.39
CA VAL A 4 34.75 1.94 7.58
C VAL A 4 34.00 3.20 7.06
N SER A 5 32.65 3.25 7.10
CA SER A 5 31.72 3.75 8.14
C SER A 5 31.44 5.27 8.19
N ASN A 6 30.14 5.57 8.35
CA ASN A 6 29.50 6.64 9.15
C ASN A 6 29.01 7.95 8.51
N ASN A 7 27.66 8.02 8.42
CA ASN A 7 26.76 9.06 8.96
C ASN A 7 27.24 10.53 8.97
N LYS A 8 26.49 11.41 8.29
CA LYS A 8 26.02 12.69 8.86
C LYS A 8 24.91 13.33 8.03
N LEU A 9 23.84 13.67 8.76
CA LEU A 9 22.76 14.61 8.48
C LEU A 9 23.21 15.83 7.65
N ALA A 10 22.48 16.16 6.59
CA ALA A 10 22.58 17.44 5.90
C ALA A 10 21.19 18.00 5.55
N THR A 11 20.70 18.81 6.46
CA THR A 11 19.69 19.87 6.30
C THR A 11 19.84 20.63 4.98
N THR A 12 18.74 20.90 4.26
CA THR A 12 18.59 22.14 3.49
C THR A 12 17.12 22.55 3.37
N LEU A 13 16.70 23.54 4.18
CA LEU A 13 15.53 24.38 3.97
C LEU A 13 15.67 25.12 2.62
N ARG A 14 14.67 25.01 1.72
CA ARG A 14 14.42 26.04 0.70
C ARG A 14 12.92 26.32 0.56
N HIS A 15 12.54 27.41 1.24
CA HIS A 15 11.68 28.51 0.79
C HIS A 15 10.52 28.18 -0.17
N LEU A 16 9.30 28.40 0.37
CA LEU A 16 8.08 28.70 -0.37
C LEU A 16 8.35 29.69 -1.50
N TYR A 17 7.95 29.33 -2.72
CA TYR A 17 7.85 30.29 -3.81
C TYR A 17 6.40 30.34 -4.31
N CYS A 18 5.73 31.45 -4.00
CA CYS A 18 4.39 31.79 -4.45
C CYS A 18 4.54 32.59 -5.76
N GLN A 19 4.11 32.03 -6.89
CA GLN A 19 4.00 32.78 -8.14
C GLN A 19 2.54 33.24 -8.32
N CYS A 20 2.28 34.49 -7.92
CA CYS A 20 1.09 35.22 -8.36
C CYS A 20 1.19 35.47 -9.86
N GLN A 21 0.38 34.77 -10.66
CA GLN A 21 0.09 35.24 -12.02
C GLN A 21 -0.92 36.39 -11.95
N LYS A 22 -0.63 37.43 -12.73
CA LYS A 22 -1.39 38.69 -12.81
C LYS A 22 -2.80 38.39 -13.36
N ASN A 23 -3.84 38.52 -12.52
CA ASN A 23 -5.27 38.56 -12.91
C ASN A 23 -5.62 39.88 -13.66
N PRO A 24 -6.84 40.10 -14.23
CA PRO A 24 -8.05 39.25 -14.51
C PRO A 24 -8.60 39.50 -15.98
N PRO A 25 -9.81 39.11 -16.47
CA PRO A 25 -11.07 38.78 -15.77
C PRO A 25 -11.96 37.62 -16.32
N GLU A 26 -13.00 37.36 -15.53
CA GLU A 26 -14.22 36.60 -15.86
C GLU A 26 -14.23 35.06 -15.71
N ARG A 27 -14.73 34.67 -14.53
CA ARG A 27 -15.70 33.60 -14.23
C ARG A 27 -15.45 32.19 -14.78
N ASN A 28 -15.26 31.30 -13.81
CA ASN A 28 -15.48 29.85 -13.86
C ASN A 28 -14.42 29.05 -14.64
N VAL A 29 -13.26 28.87 -14.02
CA VAL A 29 -12.43 27.68 -14.30
C VAL A 29 -12.21 26.94 -13.01
N PHE A 30 -12.69 25.69 -13.00
CA PHE A 30 -12.58 24.72 -11.92
C PHE A 30 -11.17 24.71 -11.32
N CYS A 31 -11.10 24.90 -10.00
CA CYS A 31 -9.88 24.64 -9.25
C CYS A 31 -9.73 23.12 -9.14
N PHE A 32 -9.12 22.48 -10.14
CA PHE A 32 -8.63 21.13 -9.97
C PHE A 32 -7.34 21.20 -9.13
N LEU A 33 -7.48 20.89 -7.84
CA LEU A 33 -6.37 20.44 -7.02
C LEU A 33 -5.84 19.13 -7.64
N PHE A 34 -4.95 19.23 -8.62
CA PHE A 34 -4.11 18.11 -8.99
C PHE A 34 -3.06 17.98 -7.88
N VAL A 35 -3.40 17.21 -6.85
CA VAL A 35 -2.38 16.55 -6.05
C VAL A 35 -1.68 15.60 -7.01
N THR A 36 -0.57 16.04 -7.58
CA THR A 36 0.37 15.12 -8.23
C THR A 36 0.97 14.29 -7.12
N TYR A 37 0.23 13.27 -6.68
CA TYR A 37 0.75 12.22 -5.82
C TYR A 37 1.90 11.61 -6.61
N SER A 38 3.11 11.88 -6.13
CA SER A 38 4.36 11.42 -6.72
C SER A 38 4.25 9.91 -6.95
N MET A 39 4.19 9.50 -8.22
CA MET A 39 4.21 8.11 -8.66
C MET A 39 5.61 7.51 -8.45
N THR A 40 6.02 7.42 -7.19
CA THR A 40 7.09 6.55 -6.74
C THR A 40 6.59 5.81 -5.50
N ASP A 41 5.39 5.22 -5.60
CA ASP A 41 5.03 4.09 -4.76
C ASP A 41 5.95 2.95 -5.23
N THR A 42 6.94 2.63 -4.39
CA THR A 42 8.05 1.76 -4.76
C THR A 42 7.55 0.34 -4.99
N MET A 43 7.31 -0.04 -6.25
CA MET A 43 7.36 -1.39 -6.82
C MET A 43 6.90 -2.58 -5.94
N SER A 44 5.94 -2.40 -5.04
CA SER A 44 5.29 -3.56 -4.41
C SER A 44 4.39 -4.16 -5.48
N THR A 45 4.68 -5.38 -5.90
CA THR A 45 3.76 -6.20 -6.69
C THR A 45 2.47 -6.50 -5.94
N TRP A 46 2.34 -6.08 -4.68
CA TRP A 46 1.23 -6.32 -3.79
C TRP A 46 0.65 -5.00 -3.26
N PRO A 47 -0.18 -4.29 -4.06
CA PRO A 47 -0.93 -3.14 -3.57
C PRO A 47 -1.85 -3.51 -2.41
N HIS A 48 -1.98 -2.59 -1.45
CA HIS A 48 -3.02 -2.64 -0.43
C HIS A 48 -4.38 -2.49 -1.10
N ILE A 49 -5.29 -3.41 -0.80
CA ILE A 49 -6.62 -3.42 -1.39
C ILE A 49 -7.64 -2.93 -0.39
N ARG A 50 -7.60 -3.49 0.82
CA ARG A 50 -8.58 -3.20 1.87
C ARG A 50 -8.03 -3.56 3.24
N THR A 51 -8.49 -2.82 4.24
CA THR A 51 -8.36 -3.20 5.64
C THR A 51 -9.72 -3.70 6.11
N LEU A 52 -9.75 -4.86 6.73
CA LEU A 52 -10.94 -5.57 7.17
C LEU A 52 -10.87 -5.85 8.66
N THR A 53 -12.02 -6.00 9.31
CA THR A 53 -12.12 -6.61 10.63
C THR A 53 -12.47 -8.09 10.50
N ASP A 54 -12.15 -8.88 11.53
CA ASP A 54 -12.47 -10.31 11.57
C ASP A 54 -13.96 -10.54 11.29
N GLY A 55 -14.24 -11.33 10.24
CA GLY A 55 -15.60 -11.66 9.81
C GLY A 55 -16.25 -10.63 8.88
N ASP A 56 -15.57 -9.52 8.53
CA ASP A 56 -16.09 -8.58 7.54
C ASP A 56 -16.16 -9.23 6.15
N TRP A 57 -17.34 -9.18 5.53
CA TRP A 57 -17.53 -9.75 4.19
C TRP A 57 -16.55 -9.16 3.17
N PHE A 58 -15.71 -10.02 2.60
CA PHE A 58 -14.79 -9.64 1.54
C PHE A 58 -14.57 -10.79 0.56
N GLU A 59 -14.99 -10.53 -0.68
CA GLU A 59 -15.03 -11.53 -1.73
C GLU A 59 -13.91 -11.32 -2.74
N LEU A 60 -13.19 -12.39 -3.04
CA LEU A 60 -12.21 -12.47 -4.11
C LEU A 60 -12.65 -13.53 -5.12
N ASN A 61 -12.88 -13.14 -6.37
CA ASN A 61 -13.31 -14.04 -7.44
C ASN A 61 -14.55 -14.91 -7.09
N GLY A 62 -15.54 -14.38 -6.36
CA GLY A 62 -16.70 -15.17 -5.92
C GLY A 62 -16.54 -15.88 -4.58
N LEU A 63 -15.37 -15.82 -3.95
CA LEU A 63 -15.05 -16.52 -2.71
C LEU A 63 -14.88 -15.53 -1.57
N ASN A 64 -15.71 -15.63 -0.53
CA ASN A 64 -15.50 -14.86 0.69
C ASN A 64 -14.28 -15.43 1.42
N ILE A 65 -13.30 -14.59 1.73
CA ILE A 65 -12.05 -15.05 2.33
C ILE A 65 -12.27 -15.73 3.69
N TRP A 66 -13.27 -15.30 4.46
CA TRP A 66 -13.51 -15.82 5.81
C TRP A 66 -14.25 -17.14 5.87
N ASP A 67 -14.92 -17.55 4.78
CA ASP A 67 -15.64 -18.82 4.70
C ASP A 67 -14.74 -20.00 4.31
N HIS A 68 -13.45 -19.73 4.10
CA HIS A 68 -12.47 -20.71 3.61
C HIS A 68 -11.24 -20.77 4.50
N ASP A 69 -10.62 -21.94 4.58
CA ASP A 69 -9.35 -22.12 5.27
C ASP A 69 -8.21 -21.46 4.49
N TRP A 70 -7.45 -20.60 5.17
CA TRP A 70 -6.30 -19.92 4.58
C TRP A 70 -5.09 -20.84 4.60
N MET A 71 -4.68 -21.35 3.44
CA MET A 71 -3.49 -22.17 3.31
C MET A 71 -2.25 -21.29 3.22
N ASN A 72 -1.31 -21.48 4.15
CA ASN A 72 -0.05 -20.76 4.13
C ASN A 72 0.85 -21.30 3.00
N THR A 73 1.22 -20.45 2.04
CA THR A 73 2.06 -20.84 0.90
C THR A 73 3.56 -20.79 1.20
N ALA A 74 3.94 -20.42 2.43
CA ALA A 74 5.28 -20.08 2.90
C ALA A 74 5.93 -18.87 2.19
N GLU A 75 5.27 -18.28 1.19
CA GLU A 75 5.70 -17.03 0.57
C GLU A 75 5.45 -15.86 1.52
N LYS A 76 6.41 -14.94 1.55
CA LYS A 76 6.34 -13.73 2.36
C LYS A 76 6.62 -12.52 1.49
N ILE A 77 5.86 -11.47 1.71
CA ILE A 77 6.02 -10.20 1.02
C ILE A 77 6.49 -9.14 2.00
N GLN A 78 7.36 -8.27 1.51
CA GLN A 78 7.83 -7.11 2.26
C GLN A 78 7.11 -5.88 1.73
N ILE A 79 6.35 -5.23 2.61
CA ILE A 79 5.62 -4.02 2.30
C ILE A 79 6.20 -2.89 3.13
N LYS A 80 6.49 -1.78 2.47
CA LYS A 80 6.94 -0.57 3.16
C LYS A 80 5.76 0.36 3.37
N ASP A 81 5.48 0.68 4.63
CA ASP A 81 4.46 1.67 4.95
C ASP A 81 4.88 3.05 4.43
N PRO A 82 4.05 3.74 3.63
CA PRO A 82 4.43 5.02 3.04
C PRO A 82 4.50 6.17 4.05
N LEU A 83 3.82 6.06 5.19
CA LEU A 83 3.73 7.10 6.22
C LEU A 83 4.87 7.01 7.24
N TYR A 84 5.22 5.80 7.67
CA TYR A 84 6.23 5.55 8.69
C TYR A 84 7.52 4.92 8.16
N ALA A 85 7.58 4.58 6.86
CA ALA A 85 8.71 3.90 6.22
C ALA A 85 9.11 2.59 6.91
N GLN A 86 8.19 1.98 7.65
CA GLN A 86 8.41 0.75 8.38
C GLN A 86 8.24 -0.45 7.44
N ASP A 87 9.18 -1.39 7.53
CA ASP A 87 9.13 -2.63 6.76
C ASP A 87 8.23 -3.64 7.49
N TYR A 88 7.12 -4.00 6.86
CA TYR A 88 6.23 -5.07 7.29
C TYR A 88 6.48 -6.32 6.46
N THR A 89 6.47 -7.47 7.13
CA THR A 89 6.52 -8.76 6.45
C THR A 89 5.18 -9.46 6.63
N PHE A 90 4.47 -9.67 5.52
CA PHE A 90 3.20 -10.37 5.51
C PHE A 90 3.34 -11.73 4.81
N THR A 91 2.51 -12.68 5.24
CA THR A 91 2.47 -14.02 4.64
C THR A 91 1.43 -14.04 3.53
N VAL A 92 1.77 -14.75 2.45
CA VAL A 92 0.82 -15.05 1.37
C VAL A 92 0.02 -16.29 1.77
N TYR A 93 -1.28 -16.16 1.65
CA TYR A 93 -2.25 -17.22 1.86
C TYR A 93 -2.97 -17.53 0.55
N GLU A 94 -3.38 -18.78 0.41
CA GLU A 94 -4.21 -19.22 -0.70
C GLU A 94 -5.50 -19.83 -0.15
N ILE A 95 -6.63 -19.43 -0.73
CA ILE A 95 -7.91 -20.09 -0.54
C ILE A 95 -8.22 -20.90 -1.78
N THR A 96 -8.74 -22.11 -1.57
CA THR A 96 -9.15 -23.00 -2.65
C THR A 96 -10.60 -23.41 -2.47
N ASN A 97 -11.37 -23.30 -3.55
CA ASN A 97 -12.74 -23.80 -3.60
C ASN A 97 -12.97 -24.48 -4.96
N GLY A 98 -12.80 -25.80 -4.98
CA GLY A 98 -12.90 -26.61 -6.20
C GLY A 98 -11.85 -26.20 -7.24
N PRO A 99 -12.25 -25.75 -8.44
CA PRO A 99 -11.31 -25.35 -9.50
C PRO A 99 -10.76 -23.93 -9.33
N VAL A 100 -11.27 -23.15 -8.36
CA VAL A 100 -10.86 -21.76 -8.14
C VAL A 100 -9.86 -21.72 -6.99
N ALA A 101 -8.67 -21.17 -7.27
CA ALA A 101 -7.65 -20.87 -6.28
C ALA A 101 -7.34 -19.36 -6.33
N VAL A 102 -7.28 -18.72 -5.18
CA VAL A 102 -6.95 -17.29 -5.07
C VAL A 102 -5.88 -17.10 -4.02
N ALA A 103 -4.76 -16.50 -4.43
CA ALA A 103 -3.68 -16.11 -3.54
C ALA A 103 -3.79 -14.63 -3.17
N PHE A 104 -3.66 -14.33 -1.89
CA PHE A 104 -3.63 -12.99 -1.34
C PHE A 104 -2.65 -12.92 -0.17
N ALA A 105 -2.02 -11.78 0.06
CA ALA A 105 -1.25 -11.57 1.26
C ALA A 105 -2.12 -10.93 2.33
N ALA A 106 -1.99 -11.43 3.55
CA ALA A 106 -2.74 -10.94 4.70
C ALA A 106 -1.83 -10.80 5.91
N GLY A 107 -2.11 -9.79 6.72
CA GLY A 107 -1.49 -9.65 8.02
C GLY A 107 -2.34 -8.83 8.97
N GLU A 108 -2.31 -9.24 10.23
CA GLU A 108 -3.00 -8.56 11.31
C GLU A 108 -2.21 -7.32 11.74
N PHE A 109 -2.86 -6.16 11.69
CA PHE A 109 -2.33 -4.91 12.23
C PHE A 109 -2.63 -4.76 13.72
N SER A 110 -3.84 -5.11 14.16
CA SER A 110 -4.26 -5.00 15.56
C SER A 110 -5.57 -5.74 15.83
N ASN A 111 -5.56 -6.69 16.77
CA ASN A 111 -6.74 -7.32 17.38
C ASN A 111 -7.92 -7.57 16.41
N GLY A 112 -7.68 -8.40 15.39
CA GLY A 112 -8.67 -8.75 14.38
C GLY A 112 -8.84 -7.71 13.26
N VAL A 113 -7.96 -6.72 13.16
CA VAL A 113 -7.87 -5.81 11.99
C VAL A 113 -6.79 -6.32 11.05
N TRP A 114 -7.19 -6.67 9.83
CA TRP A 114 -6.34 -7.29 8.82
C TRP A 114 -6.13 -6.39 7.61
N GLY A 115 -4.89 -6.28 7.16
CA GLY A 115 -4.54 -5.71 5.86
C GLY A 115 -4.52 -6.79 4.79
N ILE A 116 -5.29 -6.60 3.73
CA ILE A 116 -5.32 -7.50 2.57
C ILE A 116 -4.63 -6.86 1.37
N TYR A 117 -3.77 -7.63 0.73
CA TYR A 117 -2.96 -7.23 -0.40
C TYR A 117 -3.09 -8.25 -1.53
N LEU A 118 -3.22 -7.78 -2.76
CA LEU A 118 -3.34 -8.64 -3.94
C LEU A 118 -2.19 -8.41 -4.90
N LYS A 119 -1.71 -9.49 -5.52
CA LYS A 119 -0.67 -9.38 -6.52
C LYS A 119 -1.22 -8.67 -7.75
N LYS A 120 -0.61 -7.56 -8.13
CA LYS A 120 -0.84 -6.90 -9.40
C LYS A 120 -0.13 -7.71 -10.49
N ASN A 121 -0.92 -8.26 -11.42
CA ASN A 121 -0.42 -8.91 -12.62
C ASN A 121 0.14 -7.89 -13.63
#